data_AF-A0A6I2VEM8-F1
#
_entry.id   AF-A0A6I2VEM8-F1
#
_cell.length_a   1.000
_cell.length_b   1.000
_cell.length_c   1.000
_cell.angle_alpha   90.00
_cell.angle_beta   90.00
_cell.angle_gamma   90.00
#
_symmetry.space_group_name_H-M   'P 1'
#
loop_
_entity.id
_entity.type
_entity.pdbx_description
1 polymer ?
#
loop_
_entity_poly.entity_id
_entity_poly.type
_entity_poly.pdbx_seq_one_letter_code
_entity_poly.pdbx_strand_id
1 'polypeptide(L)' 'MSQDWSFETRQIHAGQAPDSATNARALPIYQTTSYTFNDTNHAANLFALKELGNIYTRIMNPTQAAV' A
#
# COMPACT_ATOMS: atom_id res chain seq x y z
N MET A 1 -5.58 9.38 11.39
CA MET A 1 -4.49 9.70 12.35
C MET A 1 -4.46 11.21 12.51
N SER A 2 -4.37 11.72 13.74
CA SER A 2 -4.32 13.18 13.97
C SER A 2 -3.04 13.75 13.35
N GLN A 3 -3.14 14.91 12.70
CA GLN A 3 -1.96 15.64 12.19
C GLN A 3 -1.09 16.22 13.31
N ASP A 4 -1.53 16.11 14.57
CA ASP A 4 -0.92 16.78 15.73
C ASP A 4 0.06 15.90 16.52
N TRP A 5 0.51 14.78 15.97
CA TRP A 5 1.51 13.93 16.61
C TRP A 5 2.88 14.62 16.68
N SER A 6 3.58 14.43 17.81
CA SER A 6 4.99 14.80 17.93
C SER A 6 5.84 14.08 16.89
N PHE A 7 7.02 14.61 16.60
CA PHE A 7 7.92 14.06 15.58
C PHE A 7 8.30 12.60 15.88
N GLU A 8 8.59 12.28 17.13
CA GLU A 8 8.97 10.93 17.60
C GLU A 8 7.83 9.94 17.39
N THR A 9 6.58 10.36 17.64
CA THR A 9 5.41 9.50 17.41
C THR A 9 5.22 9.23 15.91
N ARG A 10 5.44 10.25 15.07
CA ARG A 10 5.34 10.12 13.62
C ARG A 10 6.39 9.17 13.04
N GLN A 11 7.62 9.19 13.56
CA GLN A 11 8.68 8.27 13.13
C GLN A 11 8.28 6.80 13.30
N ILE A 12 7.46 6.47 14.30
CA ILE A 12 7.03 5.10 14.58
C ILE A 12 5.73 4.77 13.83
N HIS A 13 4.86 5.73 13.51
CA HIS A 13 3.47 5.42 13.11
C HIS A 13 3.00 6.05 11.80
N ALA A 14 3.65 7.09 11.29
CA ALA A 14 3.20 7.74 10.06
C ALA A 14 3.26 6.76 8.88
N GLY A 15 2.27 6.85 7.97
CA GLY A 15 2.23 6.06 6.75
C GLY A 15 1.79 4.60 6.90
N GLN A 16 1.61 4.09 8.13
CA GLN A 16 1.20 2.71 8.39
C GLN A 16 0.01 2.60 9.35
N ALA A 17 -0.84 1.61 9.12
CA ALA A 17 -1.88 1.16 10.03
C ALA A 17 -1.76 -0.36 10.21
N PRO A 18 -2.31 -0.95 11.29
CA PRO A 18 -2.38 -2.41 11.39
C PRO A 18 -3.02 -3.02 10.15
N ASP A 19 -2.46 -4.15 9.68
CA ASP A 19 -2.96 -4.86 8.52
C ASP A 19 -4.43 -5.25 8.69
N SER A 20 -5.28 -4.89 7.74
CA SER A 20 -6.73 -5.12 7.84
C SER A 20 -7.12 -6.59 7.71
N ALA A 21 -6.27 -7.44 7.12
CA ALA A 21 -6.57 -8.85 6.94
C ALA A 21 -6.30 -9.68 8.22
N THR A 22 -5.29 -9.31 9.00
CA THR A 22 -4.79 -10.13 10.12
C THR A 22 -4.65 -9.38 11.45
N ASN A 23 -4.83 -8.05 11.46
CA ASN A 23 -4.51 -7.15 12.58
C ASN A 23 -3.02 -7.14 12.99
N ALA A 24 -2.11 -7.62 12.12
CA ALA A 24 -0.68 -7.51 12.38
C ALA A 24 -0.26 -6.03 12.47
N ARG A 25 0.52 -5.68 13.51
CA ARG A 25 1.02 -4.30 13.69
C ARG A 25 2.24 -4.00 12.82
N ALA A 26 3.10 -4.99 12.60
CA ALA A 26 4.24 -4.85 11.70
C ALA A 26 3.76 -4.82 10.25
N LEU A 27 4.34 -3.95 9.43
CA LEU A 27 4.04 -3.86 8.02
C LEU A 27 4.38 -5.19 7.31
N PRO A 28 3.44 -5.82 6.60
CA PRO A 28 3.74 -7.01 5.82
C PRO A 28 4.75 -6.73 4.70
N ILE A 29 5.62 -7.70 4.42
CA ILE A 29 6.57 -7.61 3.30
C ILE A 29 5.91 -8.19 2.05
N TYR A 30 5.50 -7.32 1.13
CA TYR A 30 4.97 -7.71 -0.18
C TYR A 30 6.09 -8.06 -1.16
N GLN A 31 6.76 -9.18 -0.91
CA GLN A 31 7.87 -9.68 -1.73
C GLN A 31 7.36 -10.40 -2.99
N THR A 32 6.86 -9.61 -3.94
CA THR A 32 6.36 -10.07 -5.24
C THR A 32 6.88 -9.18 -6.36
N THR A 33 6.80 -9.67 -7.60
CA THR A 33 7.05 -8.86 -8.80
C THR A 33 5.77 -8.24 -9.36
N SER A 34 4.64 -8.95 -9.26
CA SER A 34 3.38 -8.63 -9.95
C SER A 34 2.14 -8.83 -9.05
N TYR A 35 1.02 -8.25 -9.46
CA TYR A 35 -0.26 -8.29 -8.76
C TYR A 35 -1.35 -8.81 -9.70
N THR A 36 -2.28 -9.60 -9.17
CA THR A 36 -3.43 -10.10 -9.93
C THR A 36 -4.51 -9.04 -10.05
N PHE A 37 -5.29 -9.10 -11.14
CA PHE A 37 -6.46 -8.26 -11.33
C PHE A 37 -7.73 -9.04 -11.02
N ASN A 38 -8.77 -8.34 -10.55
CA ASN A 38 -10.09 -8.95 -10.33
C ASN A 38 -10.70 -9.44 -11.67
N ASP A 39 -10.56 -8.64 -12.72
CA ASP A 39 -10.97 -8.95 -14.10
C ASP A 39 -10.21 -8.07 -15.12
N THR A 40 -10.57 -8.17 -16.41
CA THR A 40 -9.94 -7.40 -17.50
C THR A 40 -10.29 -5.91 -17.47
N ASN A 41 -11.46 -5.52 -16.94
CA ASN A 41 -11.87 -4.13 -16.82
C ASN A 41 -11.09 -3.42 -15.70
N HIS A 42 -10.89 -4.09 -14.57
CA HIS A 42 -10.04 -3.62 -13.48
C HIS A 42 -8.61 -3.35 -13.97
N ALA A 43 -8.04 -4.27 -14.75
CA ALA A 43 -6.73 -4.07 -15.37
C ALA A 43 -6.70 -2.79 -16.25
N ALA A 44 -7.67 -2.64 -17.16
CA ALA A 44 -7.76 -1.47 -18.04
C ALA A 44 -7.90 -0.15 -17.25
N ASN A 45 -8.66 -0.15 -16.16
CA ASN A 45 -8.84 1.03 -15.31
C ASN A 45 -7.54 1.44 -14.60
N LEU A 46 -6.78 0.48 -14.07
CA LEU A 46 -5.49 0.74 -13.43
C LEU A 46 -4.48 1.36 -14.41
N PHE A 47 -4.37 0.81 -15.62
CA PHE A 47 -3.46 1.34 -16.65
C PHE A 47 -3.91 2.69 -17.21
N ALA A 48 -5.22 2.97 -17.24
CA ALA A 48 -5.77 4.26 -17.66
C ALA A 48 -5.80 5.31 -16.54
N LEU A 49 -5.28 4.98 -15.34
CA LEU A 49 -5.33 5.81 -14.13
C LEU A 49 -6.76 6.22 -13.72
N LYS A 50 -7.75 5.41 -14.11
CA LYS A 50 -9.15 5.58 -13.69
C LYS A 50 -9.40 4.98 -12.31
N GLU A 51 -8.52 4.09 -11.87
CA GLU A 51 -8.53 3.45 -10.56
C GLU A 51 -7.09 3.41 -10.02
N LEU A 52 -6.95 3.51 -8.69
CA LEU A 52 -5.65 3.40 -8.03
C LEU A 52 -5.43 1.97 -7.56
N GLY A 53 -4.25 1.43 -7.81
CA GLY A 53 -3.90 0.07 -7.39
C GLY A 53 -2.52 -0.34 -7.88
N ASN A 54 -2.06 -1.48 -7.39
CA ASN A 54 -0.76 -2.02 -7.76
C ASN A 54 -0.84 -2.82 -9.05
N ILE A 55 0.12 -2.61 -9.94
CA ILE A 55 0.25 -3.34 -11.21
C ILE A 55 1.51 -4.22 -11.17
N TYR A 56 2.65 -3.61 -10.86
CA TYR A 56 3.95 -4.28 -10.88
C TYR A 56 4.93 -3.55 -9.94
N THR A 57 5.77 -4.30 -9.23
CA THR A 57 6.68 -3.78 -8.18
C THR A 57 7.66 -2.71 -8.66
N ARG A 58 8.10 -2.78 -9.92
CA ARG A 58 8.95 -1.73 -10.53
C ARG A 58 8.28 -0.35 -10.56
N ILE A 59 6.95 -0.30 -10.54
CA ILE A 59 6.17 0.95 -10.57
C ILE A 59 5.68 1.27 -9.16
N MET A 60 5.07 0.29 -8.46
CA MET A 60 4.47 0.45 -7.13
C MET A 60 4.54 -0.85 -6.33
N ASN A 61 4.79 -0.74 -5.03
CA ASN A 61 4.74 -1.85 -4.08
C ASN A 61 4.23 -1.34 -2.71
N PRO A 62 3.27 -2.00 -2.05
CA PRO A 62 2.72 -1.52 -0.78
C PRO A 62 3.75 -1.34 0.34
N THR A 63 4.77 -2.21 0.40
CA THR A 63 5.85 -2.10 1.40
C THR A 63 6.64 -0.80 1.22
N GLN A 64 6.90 -0.41 -0.03
CA GLN A 64 7.68 0.78 -0.37
C GLN A 64 6.85 2.06 -0.28
N ALA A 65 5.54 1.98 -0.49
CA ALA A 65 4.64 3.14 -0.44
C ALA A 65 4.27 3.59 0.98
N ALA A 66 4.55 2.77 1.99
CA ALA A 66 4.15 3.02 3.38
C ALA A 66 5.01 4.09 4.09
N VAL A 67 6.20 4.42 3.57
CA VAL A 67 7.17 5.35 4.20
C VAL A 67 7.89 6.21 3.17
#